data_AF-A0A5N5JKF5-F1
#
_entry.id   AF-A0A5N5JKF5-F1
#
_cell.length_a   1.000
_cell.length_b   1.000
_cell.length_c   1.000
_cell.angle_alpha   90.00
_cell.angle_beta   90.00
_cell.angle_gamma   90.00
#
_symmetry.space_group_name_H-M   'P 1'
#
loop_
_entity.id
_entity.type
_entity.pdbx_description
1 polymer ?
#
loop_
_entity_poly.entity_id
_entity_poly.type
_entity_poly.pdbx_seq_one_letter_code
_entity_poly.pdbx_strand_id
1 'polypeptide(L)'
;MDINNLSKRAQELWNEWEIRSLILSSLFLQSLLIVTGNRRKYHTGIVLGGLVWIAYMSADWVTTYALGSVSRVQGGWKANRNNPTPNIIPAFWAPILLVHLGGPDTITAYALEDNELWLRRLLQLQIQTATAAYSLFKSWGKDPLIYIAIPIFVAGLAKYGERILVLWLASSNKFRDIENEEVDTFQSEFGKKIPSTVFFGMSKEDLNKRLEFDKIIAEALYLHEAQFLFRMFKIFYADLALSHSSHMASYRILTPPENTDTEKSKNAATYAFKVIEVELGFMYDVLFTKLTSVCSKRTILRSISFLSSASALVAFSLMIMNKCSYTETEVIISYILLGGGVVLEIYGVIMLLLSDWAMLRLSSLKKPWANAVFKAIYSDNTKRWKRYMAQHDLADAKINEGLWTMVIK
;
A
#
# COMPACT_ATOMS: atom_id res chain seq x y z
N MET A 1 30.55 5.21 41.73
CA MET A 1 29.16 5.12 41.24
C MET A 1 28.89 3.65 41.00
N ASP A 2 28.20 2.98 41.93
CA ASP A 2 28.15 1.52 41.97
C ASP A 2 27.29 0.91 40.86
N ILE A 3 27.80 -0.15 40.24
CA ILE A 3 27.16 -0.89 39.13
C ILE A 3 25.73 -1.33 39.51
N ASN A 4 25.53 -1.72 40.76
CA ASN A 4 24.21 -2.11 41.29
C ASN A 4 23.20 -0.95 41.31
N ASN A 5 23.67 0.28 41.55
CA ASN A 5 22.82 1.46 41.58
C ASN A 5 22.46 1.92 40.15
N LEU A 6 23.40 1.75 39.22
CA LEU A 6 23.18 2.00 37.79
C LEU A 6 22.20 0.98 37.18
N SER A 7 22.33 -0.30 37.55
CA SER A 7 21.39 -1.36 37.16
C SER A 7 19.97 -1.12 37.67
N LYS A 8 19.81 -0.67 38.93
CA LYS A 8 18.48 -0.36 39.48
C LYS A 8 17.82 0.81 38.76
N ARG A 9 18.55 1.92 38.54
CA ARG A 9 18.06 3.06 37.77
C ARG A 9 17.69 2.68 36.34
N ALA A 10 18.51 1.84 35.69
CA ALA A 10 18.22 1.34 34.35
C ALA A 10 16.93 0.49 34.34
N GLN A 11 16.71 -0.34 35.35
CA GLN A 11 15.50 -1.15 35.48
C GLN A 11 14.25 -0.30 35.75
N GLU A 12 14.35 0.72 36.59
CA GLU A 12 13.26 1.68 36.86
C GLU A 12 12.89 2.45 35.58
N LEU A 13 13.89 2.98 34.88
CA LEU A 13 13.70 3.67 33.60
C LEU A 13 13.09 2.75 32.55
N TRP A 14 13.57 1.51 32.44
CA TRP A 14 13.02 0.52 31.51
C TRP A 14 11.55 0.25 31.81
N ASN A 15 11.21 -0.05 33.07
CA ASN A 15 9.82 -0.33 33.46
C ASN A 15 8.89 0.85 33.17
N GLU A 16 9.39 2.08 33.29
CA GLU A 16 8.63 3.28 33.00
C GLU A 16 8.46 3.52 31.49
N TRP A 17 9.52 3.30 30.70
CA TRP A 17 9.54 3.63 29.27
C TRP A 17 9.23 2.47 28.34
N GLU A 18 9.11 1.23 28.82
CA GLU A 18 8.89 0.04 28.00
C GLU A 18 7.72 0.23 27.04
N ILE A 19 6.52 0.46 27.58
CA ILE A 19 5.29 0.59 26.77
C ILE A 19 5.36 1.84 25.88
N ARG A 20 5.85 2.96 26.42
CA ARG A 20 5.97 4.25 25.72
C ARG A 20 6.88 4.14 24.50
N SER A 21 8.04 3.51 24.68
CA SER A 21 9.04 3.29 23.62
C SER A 21 8.53 2.34 22.55
N LEU A 22 7.82 1.27 22.93
CA LEU A 22 7.25 0.31 21.99
C LEU A 22 6.20 0.95 21.09
N ILE A 23 5.31 1.77 21.65
CA ILE A 23 4.24 2.42 20.89
C ILE A 23 4.82 3.47 19.94
N LEU A 24 5.78 4.29 20.41
CA LEU A 24 6.48 5.24 19.54
C LEU A 24 7.26 4.53 18.43
N SER A 25 7.92 3.41 18.76
CA SER A 25 8.62 2.57 17.78
C SER A 25 7.66 2.01 16.74
N SER A 26 6.44 1.62 17.13
CA SER A 26 5.43 1.15 16.18
C SER A 26 5.07 2.25 15.17
N LEU A 27 4.81 3.48 15.61
CA LEU A 27 4.52 4.61 14.72
C LEU A 27 5.71 4.93 13.80
N PHE A 28 6.92 4.91 14.35
CA PHE A 28 8.14 5.13 13.58
C PHE A 28 8.30 4.09 12.46
N LEU A 29 8.09 2.80 12.75
CA LEU A 29 8.17 1.73 11.77
C LEU A 29 7.09 1.89 10.68
N GLN A 30 5.86 2.25 11.05
CA GLN A 30 4.80 2.54 10.06
C GLN A 30 5.16 3.73 9.16
N SER A 31 5.73 4.79 9.75
CA SER A 31 6.22 5.96 9.01
C SER A 31 7.39 5.63 8.10
N LEU A 32 8.29 4.75 8.53
CA LEU A 32 9.39 4.28 7.71
C LEU A 32 8.88 3.45 6.53
N LEU A 33 7.93 2.55 6.76
CA LEU A 33 7.34 1.69 5.73
C LEU A 33 6.51 2.46 4.70
N ILE A 34 5.76 3.49 5.11
CA ILE A 34 4.97 4.27 4.16
C ILE A 34 5.87 5.01 3.16
N VAL A 35 7.01 5.54 3.63
CA VAL A 35 7.96 6.27 2.79
C VAL A 35 8.80 5.33 1.95
N THR A 36 9.40 4.30 2.57
CA THR A 36 10.34 3.39 1.88
C THR A 36 9.63 2.38 0.99
N GLY A 37 8.42 1.93 1.35
CA GLY A 37 7.61 1.02 0.53
C GLY A 37 7.22 1.61 -0.83
N ASN A 38 6.86 2.91 -0.87
CA ASN A 38 6.59 3.59 -2.14
C ASN A 38 7.87 3.78 -2.96
N ARG A 39 9.02 4.04 -2.32
CA ARG A 39 10.30 4.20 -3.02
C ARG A 39 10.81 2.89 -3.60
N ARG A 40 10.54 1.74 -2.95
CA ARG A 40 10.94 0.40 -3.43
C ARG A 40 10.42 0.10 -4.84
N LYS A 41 9.23 0.59 -5.20
CA LYS A 41 8.63 0.41 -6.53
C LYS A 41 9.51 0.96 -7.66
N TYR A 42 10.31 2.00 -7.40
CA TYR A 42 11.09 2.73 -8.41
C TYR A 42 12.61 2.68 -8.20
N HIS A 43 13.08 2.15 -7.07
CA HIS A 43 14.49 2.14 -6.71
C HIS A 43 14.95 0.76 -6.24
N THR A 44 15.98 0.24 -6.91
CA THR A 44 16.61 -1.06 -6.65
C THR A 44 17.92 -0.88 -5.89
N GLY A 45 17.82 -0.47 -4.63
CA GLY A 45 18.97 -0.39 -3.72
C GLY A 45 18.97 -1.56 -2.75
N ILE A 46 20.08 -2.30 -2.64
CA ILE A 46 20.23 -3.36 -1.61
C ILE A 46 20.00 -2.80 -0.21
N VAL A 47 20.52 -1.59 0.06
CA VAL A 47 20.31 -0.88 1.33
C VAL A 47 18.84 -0.55 1.55
N LEU A 48 18.14 -0.06 0.52
CA LEU A 48 16.70 0.24 0.62
C LEU A 48 15.89 -1.04 0.85
N GLY A 49 16.20 -2.12 0.13
CA GLY A 49 15.57 -3.43 0.29
C GLY A 49 15.77 -3.99 1.71
N GLY A 50 17.01 -3.97 2.22
CA GLY A 50 17.32 -4.40 3.58
C GLY A 50 16.61 -3.57 4.65
N LEU A 51 16.57 -2.24 4.50
CA LEU A 51 15.83 -1.36 5.41
C LEU A 51 14.33 -1.64 5.42
N VAL A 52 13.71 -1.78 4.23
CA VAL A 52 12.29 -2.12 4.10
C VAL A 52 12.01 -3.48 4.74
N TRP A 53 12.87 -4.46 4.51
CA TRP A 53 12.72 -5.81 5.06
C TRP A 53 12.76 -5.82 6.59
N ILE A 54 13.76 -5.17 7.20
CA ILE A 54 13.88 -5.06 8.66
C ILE A 54 12.65 -4.35 9.24
N ALA A 55 12.25 -3.24 8.63
CA ALA A 55 11.09 -2.47 9.08
C ALA A 55 9.80 -3.30 9.00
N TYR A 56 9.61 -4.03 7.89
CA TYR A 56 8.43 -4.86 7.64
C TYR A 56 8.34 -6.01 8.63
N MET A 57 9.44 -6.71 8.87
CA MET A 57 9.50 -7.78 9.87
C MET A 57 9.28 -7.23 11.28
N SER A 58 9.82 -6.07 11.59
CA SER A 58 9.72 -5.51 12.95
C SER A 58 8.34 -4.92 13.25
N ALA A 59 7.66 -4.33 12.26
CA ALA A 59 6.42 -3.57 12.48
C ALA A 59 5.31 -4.39 13.14
N ASP A 60 4.99 -5.56 12.59
CA ASP A 60 3.91 -6.42 13.11
C ASP A 60 4.29 -6.98 14.49
N TRP A 61 5.56 -7.35 14.70
CA TRP A 61 6.07 -7.88 15.97
C TRP A 61 6.04 -6.85 17.10
N VAL A 62 6.61 -5.66 16.87
CA VAL A 62 6.63 -4.56 17.86
C VAL A 62 5.21 -4.17 18.23
N THR A 63 4.32 -4.06 17.24
CA THR A 63 2.93 -3.66 17.48
C THR A 63 2.16 -4.72 18.27
N THR A 64 2.35 -6.01 17.96
CA THR A 64 1.73 -7.11 18.72
C THR A 64 2.21 -7.14 20.16
N TYR A 65 3.52 -7.00 20.37
CA TYR A 65 4.12 -6.98 21.69
C TYR A 65 3.63 -5.77 22.51
N ALA A 66 3.64 -4.58 21.91
CA ALA A 66 3.09 -3.37 22.50
C ALA A 66 1.62 -3.55 22.91
N LEU A 67 0.81 -4.17 22.06
CA LEU A 67 -0.61 -4.39 22.33
C LEU A 67 -0.82 -5.33 23.52
N GLY A 68 -0.03 -6.41 23.61
CA GLY A 68 -0.03 -7.30 24.76
C GLY A 68 0.37 -6.57 26.05
N SER A 69 1.44 -5.78 26.02
CA SER A 69 1.91 -5.02 27.19
C SER A 69 0.90 -3.94 27.63
N VAL A 70 0.29 -3.22 26.69
CA VAL A 70 -0.80 -2.27 26.98
C VAL A 70 -1.98 -2.99 27.65
N SER A 71 -2.43 -4.12 27.11
CA SER A 71 -3.59 -4.85 27.65
C SER A 71 -3.44 -5.30 29.11
N ARG A 72 -2.20 -5.57 29.54
CA ARG A 72 -1.88 -5.94 30.93
C ARG A 72 -2.07 -4.75 31.88
N VAL A 73 -1.60 -3.57 31.47
CA VAL A 73 -1.59 -2.36 32.32
C VAL A 73 -2.92 -1.61 32.28
N GLN A 74 -3.63 -1.66 31.14
CA GLN A 74 -4.91 -0.99 30.91
C GLN A 74 -5.91 -1.30 32.05
N GLY A 75 -6.65 -0.31 32.55
CA GLY A 75 -7.72 -0.51 33.54
C GLY A 75 -7.30 -1.06 34.92
N GLY A 76 -6.01 -0.99 35.26
CA GLY A 76 -5.47 -1.28 36.59
C GLY A 76 -5.53 -0.06 37.52
N TRP A 77 -6.62 0.09 38.28
CA TRP A 77 -6.72 1.06 39.38
C TRP A 77 -6.11 0.50 40.68
N LYS A 78 -5.02 -0.26 40.61
CA LYS A 78 -4.31 -0.68 41.82
C LYS A 78 -3.23 0.33 42.09
N ALA A 79 -3.61 1.39 42.82
CA ALA A 79 -2.65 2.26 43.48
C ALA A 79 -1.71 1.38 44.31
N ASN A 80 -0.46 1.27 43.89
CA ASN A 80 0.57 0.73 44.76
C ASN A 80 0.73 1.76 45.89
N ARG A 81 0.58 1.37 47.17
CA ARG A 81 0.64 2.31 48.31
C ARG A 81 1.95 3.11 48.37
N ASN A 82 2.98 2.67 47.63
CA ASN A 82 4.29 3.29 47.57
C ASN A 82 4.52 4.19 46.33
N ASN A 83 3.60 4.22 45.35
CA ASN A 83 3.69 5.09 44.16
C ASN A 83 2.31 5.75 43.89
N PRO A 84 2.13 7.04 44.21
CA PRO A 84 0.83 7.73 44.17
C PRO A 84 0.31 8.04 42.75
N THR A 85 1.12 7.84 41.70
CA THR A 85 0.68 7.97 40.30
C THR A 85 0.56 6.59 39.66
N PRO A 86 -0.63 5.97 39.57
CA PRO A 86 -0.82 4.89 38.61
C PRO A 86 -0.54 5.47 37.21
N ASN A 87 0.40 4.88 36.46
CA ASN A 87 0.60 5.22 35.03
C ASN A 87 -0.66 4.79 34.27
N ILE A 88 -1.64 5.69 34.18
CA ILE A 88 -2.92 5.44 33.51
C ILE A 88 -2.70 5.63 32.02
N ILE A 89 -2.53 4.51 31.32
CA ILE A 89 -2.44 4.52 29.87
C ILE A 89 -3.80 4.88 29.26
N PRO A 90 -3.87 5.87 28.34
CA PRO A 90 -5.10 6.24 27.64
C PRO A 90 -5.77 5.05 26.94
N ALA A 91 -7.09 4.91 27.08
CA ALA A 91 -7.87 3.80 26.51
C ALA A 91 -7.70 3.59 24.99
N PHE A 92 -7.37 4.64 24.24
CA PHE A 92 -7.22 4.58 22.79
C PHE A 92 -5.84 4.07 22.30
N TRP A 93 -4.85 3.88 23.18
CA TRP A 93 -3.52 3.38 22.77
C TRP A 93 -3.60 1.97 22.17
N ALA A 94 -4.42 1.07 22.74
CA ALA A 94 -4.63 -0.26 22.18
C ALA A 94 -5.30 -0.24 20.79
N PRO A 95 -6.39 0.51 20.57
CA PRO A 95 -6.94 0.74 19.23
C PRO A 95 -5.95 1.32 18.21
N ILE A 96 -5.09 2.27 18.60
CA ILE A 96 -4.06 2.81 17.69
C ILE A 96 -3.09 1.71 17.23
N LEU A 97 -2.67 0.83 18.12
CA LEU A 97 -1.84 -0.31 17.75
C LEU A 97 -2.58 -1.26 16.79
N LEU A 98 -3.89 -1.43 16.94
CA LEU A 98 -4.69 -2.18 15.96
C LEU A 98 -4.69 -1.51 14.58
N VAL A 99 -4.75 -0.17 14.51
CA VAL A 99 -4.58 0.60 13.27
C VAL A 99 -3.20 0.37 12.66
N HIS A 100 -2.13 0.36 13.47
CA HIS A 100 -0.76 0.09 13.02
C HIS A 100 -0.61 -1.33 12.46
N LEU A 101 -1.25 -2.34 13.06
CA LEU A 101 -1.27 -3.72 12.50
C LEU A 101 -1.94 -3.79 11.13
N GLY A 102 -2.87 -2.86 10.86
CA GLY A 102 -3.41 -2.65 9.53
C GLY A 102 -2.33 -2.40 8.47
N GLY A 103 -1.18 -1.83 8.83
CA GLY A 103 -0.06 -1.55 7.93
C GLY A 103 -0.34 -0.39 6.95
N PRO A 104 0.71 0.18 6.34
CA PRO A 104 0.57 1.29 5.41
C PRO A 104 0.08 0.81 4.04
N ASP A 105 -0.47 1.73 3.26
CA ASP A 105 -1.07 1.38 1.96
C ASP A 105 -0.03 1.05 0.89
N THR A 106 1.21 1.49 1.08
CA THR A 106 2.32 1.37 0.12
C THR A 106 2.98 0.00 0.11
N ILE A 107 2.76 -0.82 1.15
CA ILE A 107 3.31 -2.17 1.24
C ILE A 107 2.40 -3.08 2.08
N THR A 108 1.87 -4.13 1.45
CA THR A 108 1.07 -5.19 2.12
C THR A 108 1.86 -6.47 2.28
N ALA A 109 2.65 -6.81 1.27
CA ALA A 109 3.51 -7.98 1.18
C ALA A 109 4.92 -7.55 0.80
N TYR A 110 5.93 -8.19 1.39
CA TYR A 110 7.32 -7.97 0.99
C TYR A 110 7.71 -8.88 -0.18
N ALA A 111 7.28 -10.13 -0.12
CA ALA A 111 7.49 -11.16 -1.14
C ALA A 111 6.16 -11.85 -1.49
N LEU A 112 6.12 -12.58 -2.61
CA LEU A 112 4.87 -13.21 -3.08
C LEU A 112 4.36 -14.28 -2.11
N GLU A 113 5.27 -14.95 -1.42
CA GLU A 113 4.97 -15.97 -0.41
C GLU A 113 4.16 -15.40 0.77
N ASP A 114 4.29 -14.09 1.05
CA ASP A 114 3.50 -13.44 2.10
C ASP A 114 2.00 -13.41 1.76
N ASN A 115 1.64 -13.42 0.47
CA ASN A 115 0.24 -13.43 0.03
C ASN A 115 -0.44 -14.77 0.37
N GLU A 116 0.31 -15.88 0.30
CA GLU A 116 -0.19 -17.22 0.65
C GLU A 116 -0.46 -17.37 2.15
N LEU A 117 0.22 -16.57 2.99
CA LEU A 117 0.10 -16.61 4.45
C LEU A 117 -1.11 -15.81 4.99
N TRP A 118 -2.06 -15.42 4.13
CA TRP A 118 -3.23 -14.63 4.52
C TRP A 118 -4.06 -15.29 5.64
N LEU A 119 -4.17 -16.63 5.66
CA LEU A 119 -4.93 -17.36 6.69
C LEU A 119 -4.26 -17.25 8.07
N ARG A 120 -2.92 -17.28 8.12
CA ARG A 120 -2.15 -17.08 9.36
C ARG A 120 -2.38 -15.66 9.89
N ARG A 121 -2.38 -14.68 9.00
CA ARG A 121 -2.66 -13.27 9.36
C ARG A 121 -4.11 -13.07 9.82
N LEU A 122 -5.07 -13.82 9.27
CA LEU A 122 -6.45 -13.81 9.76
C LEU A 122 -6.55 -14.31 11.21
N LEU A 123 -5.85 -15.39 11.56
CA LEU A 123 -5.78 -15.87 12.94
C LEU A 123 -5.13 -14.83 13.87
N GLN A 124 -4.05 -14.19 13.41
CA GLN A 124 -3.40 -13.10 14.17
C GLN A 124 -4.35 -11.92 14.41
N LEU A 125 -5.10 -11.50 13.38
CA LEU A 125 -6.12 -10.47 13.49
C LEU A 125 -7.14 -10.82 14.58
N GLN A 126 -7.65 -12.05 14.61
CA GLN A 126 -8.66 -12.46 15.61
C GLN A 126 -8.11 -12.30 17.04
N ILE A 127 -6.90 -12.79 17.30
CA ILE A 127 -6.26 -12.72 18.63
C ILE A 127 -5.96 -11.27 19.02
N GLN A 128 -5.41 -10.48 18.10
CA GLN A 128 -5.06 -9.08 18.35
C GLN A 128 -6.30 -8.20 18.54
N THR A 129 -7.34 -8.43 17.74
CA THR A 129 -8.65 -7.77 17.90
C THR A 129 -9.26 -8.11 19.25
N ALA A 130 -9.26 -9.38 19.66
CA ALA A 130 -9.77 -9.80 20.96
C ALA A 130 -9.00 -9.12 22.11
N THR A 131 -7.67 -8.99 21.98
CA THR A 131 -6.81 -8.31 22.96
C THR A 131 -7.13 -6.81 23.06
N ALA A 132 -7.30 -6.14 21.93
CA ALA A 132 -7.69 -4.73 21.88
C ALA A 132 -9.11 -4.52 22.45
N ALA A 133 -10.07 -5.39 22.10
CA ALA A 133 -11.43 -5.34 22.62
C ALA A 133 -11.47 -5.58 24.14
N TYR A 134 -10.69 -6.53 24.65
CA TYR A 134 -10.53 -6.75 26.09
C TYR A 134 -9.98 -5.51 26.81
N SER A 135 -9.00 -4.83 26.20
CA SER A 135 -8.41 -3.60 26.75
C SER A 135 -9.44 -2.45 26.83
N LEU A 136 -10.29 -2.32 25.81
CA LEU A 136 -11.42 -1.39 25.81
C LEU A 136 -12.44 -1.72 26.88
N PHE A 137 -12.84 -3.00 26.98
CA PHE A 137 -13.78 -3.47 27.99
C PHE A 137 -13.29 -3.17 29.40
N LYS A 138 -11.99 -3.36 29.68
CA LYS A 138 -11.40 -3.08 30.99
C LYS A 138 -11.39 -1.58 31.36
N SER A 139 -11.42 -0.71 30.34
CA SER A 139 -11.49 0.75 30.47
C SER A 139 -12.93 1.29 30.52
N TRP A 140 -13.92 0.44 30.27
CA TRP A 140 -15.33 0.82 30.22
C TRP A 140 -15.81 1.40 31.55
N GLY A 141 -16.44 2.57 31.48
CA GLY A 141 -16.93 3.31 32.64
C GLY A 141 -15.85 3.93 33.55
N LYS A 142 -14.56 3.78 33.22
CA LYS A 142 -13.44 4.31 34.01
C LYS A 142 -12.70 5.44 33.31
N ASP A 143 -12.60 5.38 31.99
CA ASP A 143 -11.88 6.36 31.17
C ASP A 143 -12.86 7.04 30.19
N PRO A 144 -13.04 8.38 30.24
CA PRO A 144 -13.90 9.08 29.30
C PRO A 144 -13.36 9.05 27.86
N LEU A 145 -12.08 8.72 27.65
CA LEU A 145 -11.47 8.52 26.33
C LEU A 145 -12.00 7.28 25.61
N ILE A 146 -12.83 6.45 26.23
CA ILE A 146 -13.41 5.28 25.57
C ILE A 146 -14.24 5.66 24.34
N TYR A 147 -14.92 6.81 24.37
CA TYR A 147 -15.69 7.31 23.23
C TYR A 147 -14.80 7.67 22.04
N ILE A 148 -13.56 8.08 22.29
CA ILE A 148 -12.54 8.32 21.26
C ILE A 148 -11.95 6.98 20.78
N ALA A 149 -11.79 6.03 21.69
CA ALA A 149 -11.19 4.74 21.42
C ALA A 149 -12.04 3.84 20.50
N ILE A 150 -13.38 3.93 20.58
CA ILE A 150 -14.30 3.10 19.77
C ILE A 150 -14.17 3.39 18.26
N PRO A 151 -14.28 4.64 17.76
CA PRO A 151 -14.07 4.94 16.35
C PRO A 151 -12.69 4.51 15.83
N ILE A 152 -11.63 4.66 16.62
CA ILE A 152 -10.27 4.23 16.26
C ILE A 152 -10.23 2.70 16.14
N PHE A 153 -10.88 1.98 17.05
CA PHE A 153 -10.94 0.53 17.02
C PHE A 153 -11.65 0.00 15.77
N VAL A 154 -12.78 0.61 15.40
CA VAL A 154 -13.51 0.27 14.16
C VAL A 154 -12.65 0.56 12.92
N ALA A 155 -11.95 1.71 12.89
CA ALA A 155 -11.03 2.03 11.81
C ALA A 155 -9.86 1.03 11.71
N GLY A 156 -9.30 0.61 12.85
CA GLY A 156 -8.22 -0.39 12.91
C GLY A 156 -8.66 -1.76 12.41
N LEU A 157 -9.84 -2.22 12.84
CA LEU A 157 -10.49 -3.43 12.31
C LEU A 157 -10.63 -3.39 10.80
N ALA A 158 -11.14 -2.28 10.27
CA ALA A 158 -11.35 -2.10 8.85
C ALA A 158 -10.03 -2.14 8.05
N LYS A 159 -9.00 -1.41 8.52
CA LYS A 159 -7.69 -1.37 7.87
C LYS A 159 -6.97 -2.71 7.85
N TYR A 160 -7.08 -3.47 8.93
CA TYR A 160 -6.48 -4.78 9.02
C TYR A 160 -7.27 -5.81 8.20
N GLY A 161 -8.60 -5.76 8.25
CA GLY A 161 -9.45 -6.53 7.35
C GLY A 161 -9.11 -6.29 5.87
N GLU A 162 -8.93 -5.03 5.48
CA GLU A 162 -8.49 -4.66 4.13
C GLU A 162 -7.13 -5.29 3.77
N ARG A 163 -6.14 -5.24 4.66
CA ARG A 163 -4.84 -5.89 4.43
C ARG A 163 -5.01 -7.38 4.13
N ILE A 164 -5.84 -8.10 4.89
CA ILE A 164 -6.08 -9.53 4.67
C ILE A 164 -6.81 -9.77 3.35
N LEU A 165 -7.82 -8.96 3.03
CA LEU A 165 -8.55 -9.07 1.76
C LEU A 165 -7.61 -8.89 0.56
N VAL A 166 -6.71 -7.91 0.60
CA VAL A 166 -5.72 -7.69 -0.47
C VAL A 166 -4.78 -8.89 -0.60
N LEU A 167 -4.25 -9.42 0.52
CA LEU A 167 -3.38 -10.61 0.48
C LEU A 167 -4.11 -11.84 -0.05
N TRP A 168 -5.37 -12.05 0.36
CA TRP A 168 -6.19 -13.15 -0.14
C TRP A 168 -6.46 -13.02 -1.65
N LEU A 169 -6.83 -11.83 -2.13
CA LEU A 169 -7.03 -11.58 -3.56
C LEU A 169 -5.75 -11.78 -4.39
N ALA A 170 -4.59 -11.48 -3.80
CA ALA A 170 -3.28 -11.65 -4.44
C ALA A 170 -2.69 -13.07 -4.28
N SER A 171 -3.34 -13.97 -3.52
CA SER A 171 -2.91 -15.36 -3.40
C SER A 171 -3.10 -16.10 -4.72
N SER A 172 -2.18 -16.99 -5.08
CA SER A 172 -2.11 -17.65 -6.37
C SER A 172 -3.41 -18.35 -6.76
N ASN A 173 -4.00 -19.10 -5.83
CA ASN A 173 -5.25 -19.82 -6.09
C ASN A 173 -6.39 -18.85 -6.37
N LYS A 174 -6.57 -17.84 -5.50
CA LYS A 174 -7.69 -16.92 -5.63
C LYS A 174 -7.54 -15.99 -6.82
N PHE A 175 -6.31 -15.54 -7.07
CA PHE A 175 -5.96 -14.73 -8.24
C PHE A 175 -6.30 -15.49 -9.52
N ARG A 176 -5.87 -16.77 -9.64
CA ARG A 176 -6.18 -17.60 -10.80
C ARG A 176 -7.69 -17.80 -10.99
N ASP A 177 -8.45 -18.04 -9.93
CA ASP A 177 -9.91 -18.20 -10.02
C ASP A 177 -10.58 -16.94 -10.59
N ILE A 178 -10.17 -15.75 -10.12
CA ILE A 178 -10.69 -14.46 -10.60
C ILE A 178 -10.32 -14.25 -12.06
N GLU A 179 -9.06 -14.47 -12.41
CA GLU A 179 -8.59 -14.26 -13.79
C GLU A 179 -9.22 -15.27 -14.76
N ASN A 180 -9.50 -16.50 -14.34
CA ASN A 180 -10.18 -17.48 -15.17
C ASN A 180 -11.58 -17.01 -15.60
N GLU A 181 -12.33 -16.37 -14.70
CA GLU A 181 -13.61 -15.72 -15.05
C GLU A 181 -13.41 -14.48 -15.95
N GLU A 182 -12.32 -13.72 -15.75
CA GLU A 182 -12.02 -12.55 -16.58
C GLU A 182 -11.56 -12.93 -17.99
N VAL A 183 -10.85 -14.05 -18.19
CA VAL A 183 -10.32 -14.49 -19.50
C VAL A 183 -11.44 -14.62 -20.51
N ASP A 184 -12.50 -15.35 -20.19
CA ASP A 184 -13.63 -15.59 -21.11
C ASP A 184 -14.32 -14.28 -21.48
N THR A 185 -14.52 -13.42 -20.49
CA THR A 185 -15.12 -12.10 -20.66
C THR A 185 -14.24 -11.22 -21.56
N PHE A 186 -12.93 -11.18 -21.29
CA PHE A 186 -11.96 -10.40 -22.05
C PHE A 186 -11.87 -10.88 -23.51
N GLN A 187 -11.78 -12.18 -23.75
CA GLN A 187 -11.71 -12.73 -25.11
C GLN A 187 -12.98 -12.43 -25.90
N SER A 188 -14.16 -12.52 -25.28
CA SER A 188 -15.44 -12.18 -25.90
C SER A 188 -15.53 -10.69 -26.25
N GLU A 189 -15.17 -9.80 -25.31
CA GLU A 189 -15.13 -8.35 -25.54
C GLU A 189 -14.14 -7.97 -26.65
N PHE A 190 -12.94 -8.57 -26.61
CA PHE A 190 -11.89 -8.32 -27.56
C PHE A 190 -12.30 -8.79 -28.96
N GLY A 191 -12.80 -10.01 -29.09
CA GLY A 191 -13.26 -10.57 -30.36
C GLY A 191 -14.42 -9.80 -30.99
N LYS A 192 -15.33 -9.23 -30.17
CA LYS A 192 -16.41 -8.35 -30.65
C LYS A 192 -15.87 -7.04 -31.24
N LYS A 193 -14.89 -6.42 -30.58
CA LYS A 193 -14.30 -5.16 -31.06
C LYS A 193 -13.38 -5.37 -32.26
N ILE A 194 -12.68 -6.51 -32.26
CA ILE A 194 -11.58 -6.82 -33.16
C ILE A 194 -11.75 -8.27 -33.66
N PRO A 195 -12.49 -8.47 -34.78
CA PRO A 195 -12.59 -9.79 -35.40
C PRO A 195 -11.23 -10.28 -35.87
N SER A 196 -10.93 -11.57 -35.65
CA SER A 196 -9.64 -12.19 -36.00
C SER A 196 -9.28 -12.05 -37.50
N THR A 197 -10.29 -12.00 -38.37
CA THR A 197 -10.14 -11.82 -39.82
C THR A 197 -9.61 -10.44 -40.22
N VAL A 198 -9.91 -9.41 -39.44
CA VAL A 198 -9.51 -8.00 -39.70
C VAL A 198 -8.21 -7.67 -38.96
N PHE A 199 -7.77 -8.55 -38.06
CA PHE A 199 -6.59 -8.30 -37.24
C PHE A 199 -5.30 -8.32 -38.06
N PHE A 200 -5.13 -9.29 -38.97
CA PHE A 200 -3.95 -9.37 -39.85
C PHE A 200 -3.97 -8.21 -40.87
N GLY A 201 -3.18 -7.16 -40.62
CA GLY A 201 -3.11 -5.95 -41.46
C GLY A 201 -3.54 -4.64 -40.76
N MET A 202 -4.05 -4.69 -39.53
CA MET A 202 -4.50 -3.50 -38.79
C MET A 202 -3.32 -2.65 -38.24
N SER A 203 -3.33 -1.34 -38.46
CA SER A 203 -2.31 -0.44 -37.90
C SER A 203 -2.48 -0.25 -36.39
N LYS A 204 -1.47 0.32 -35.70
CA LYS A 204 -1.59 0.71 -34.28
C LYS A 204 -2.70 1.74 -34.08
N GLU A 205 -2.85 2.66 -35.03
CA GLU A 205 -3.86 3.70 -35.04
C GLU A 205 -5.28 3.11 -35.16
N ASP A 206 -5.47 2.14 -36.06
CA ASP A 206 -6.73 1.43 -36.23
C ASP A 206 -7.10 0.62 -34.97
N LEU A 207 -6.10 -0.01 -34.34
CA LEU A 207 -6.26 -0.73 -33.08
C LEU A 207 -6.73 0.22 -31.98
N ASN A 208 -6.04 1.35 -31.80
CA ASN A 208 -6.38 2.37 -30.80
C ASN A 208 -7.78 2.95 -31.04
N LYS A 209 -8.16 3.17 -32.30
CA LYS A 209 -9.51 3.63 -32.66
C LYS A 209 -10.59 2.61 -32.30
N ARG A 210 -10.37 1.31 -32.54
CA ARG A 210 -11.30 0.24 -32.16
C ARG A 210 -11.40 0.04 -30.65
N LEU A 211 -10.33 0.31 -29.92
CA LEU A 211 -10.30 0.33 -28.45
C LEU A 211 -10.86 1.64 -27.87
N GLU A 212 -11.22 2.61 -28.71
CA GLU A 212 -11.68 3.96 -28.37
C GLU A 212 -10.67 4.83 -27.61
N PHE A 213 -9.38 4.53 -27.77
CA PHE A 213 -8.29 5.29 -27.18
C PHE A 213 -8.05 6.63 -27.89
N ASP A 214 -8.52 6.77 -29.14
CA ASP A 214 -8.52 8.02 -29.90
C ASP A 214 -9.35 9.14 -29.26
N LYS A 215 -10.36 8.78 -28.45
CA LYS A 215 -11.19 9.73 -27.69
C LYS A 215 -10.52 10.25 -26.41
N ILE A 216 -9.31 9.79 -26.11
CA ILE A 216 -8.57 10.09 -24.88
C ILE A 216 -7.54 11.18 -25.16
N ILE A 217 -7.17 11.94 -24.14
CA ILE A 217 -6.08 12.92 -24.23
C ILE A 217 -4.80 12.20 -24.68
N ALA A 218 -4.09 12.76 -25.66
CA ALA A 218 -2.87 12.17 -26.22
C ALA A 218 -1.81 11.86 -25.15
N GLU A 219 -1.63 12.76 -24.18
CA GLU A 219 -0.69 12.57 -23.08
C GLU A 219 -1.05 11.39 -22.16
N ALA A 220 -2.29 10.90 -22.17
CA ALA A 220 -2.73 9.77 -21.36
C ALA A 220 -2.77 8.44 -22.14
N LEU A 221 -2.51 8.42 -23.44
CA LEU A 221 -2.62 7.23 -24.30
C LEU A 221 -1.82 6.03 -23.75
N TYR A 222 -0.59 6.29 -23.30
CA TYR A 222 0.29 5.25 -22.73
C TYR A 222 -0.32 4.55 -21.51
N LEU A 223 -1.13 5.24 -20.69
CA LEU A 223 -1.78 4.64 -19.52
C LEU A 223 -2.87 3.64 -19.92
N HIS A 224 -3.63 3.96 -20.98
CA HIS A 224 -4.71 3.10 -21.47
C HIS A 224 -4.15 1.91 -22.25
N GLU A 225 -3.10 2.12 -23.04
CA GLU A 225 -2.32 1.03 -23.64
C GLU A 225 -1.73 0.12 -22.55
N ALA A 226 -1.10 0.69 -21.51
CA ALA A 226 -0.57 -0.08 -20.39
C ALA A 226 -1.66 -0.81 -19.60
N GLN A 227 -2.84 -0.21 -19.38
CA GLN A 227 -3.97 -0.88 -18.74
C GLN A 227 -4.43 -2.09 -19.57
N PHE A 228 -4.46 -1.95 -20.90
CA PHE A 228 -4.83 -3.05 -21.80
C PHE A 228 -3.80 -4.18 -21.74
N LEU A 229 -2.50 -3.88 -21.80
CA LEU A 229 -1.44 -4.88 -21.64
C LEU A 229 -1.49 -5.55 -20.27
N PHE A 230 -1.68 -4.77 -19.21
CA PHE A 230 -1.82 -5.25 -17.84
C PHE A 230 -2.94 -6.28 -17.69
N ARG A 231 -4.09 -6.13 -18.36
CA ARG A 231 -5.14 -7.16 -18.35
C ARG A 231 -4.65 -8.48 -18.93
N MET A 232 -3.89 -8.45 -20.02
CA MET A 232 -3.29 -9.66 -20.59
C MET A 232 -2.21 -10.23 -19.66
N PHE A 233 -1.40 -9.37 -19.04
CA PHE A 233 -0.37 -9.80 -18.12
C PHE A 233 -0.92 -10.51 -16.88
N LYS A 234 -2.04 -10.05 -16.33
CA LYS A 234 -2.73 -10.77 -15.23
C LYS A 234 -3.10 -12.20 -15.62
N ILE A 235 -3.64 -12.39 -16.82
CA ILE A 235 -4.02 -13.69 -17.36
C ILE A 235 -2.79 -14.61 -17.46
N PHE A 236 -1.69 -14.11 -18.02
CA PHE A 236 -0.44 -14.89 -18.13
C PHE A 236 0.15 -15.20 -16.76
N TYR A 237 0.13 -14.26 -15.82
CA TYR A 237 0.60 -14.47 -14.46
C TYR A 237 -0.23 -15.54 -13.72
N ALA A 238 -1.52 -15.67 -14.05
CA ALA A 238 -2.40 -16.72 -13.54
C ALA A 238 -2.19 -18.11 -14.21
N ASP A 239 -1.18 -18.25 -15.09
CA ASP A 239 -0.92 -19.46 -15.87
C ASP A 239 -2.10 -19.87 -16.78
N LEU A 240 -2.79 -18.87 -17.33
CA LEU A 240 -3.92 -19.05 -18.24
C LEU A 240 -3.53 -18.68 -19.68
N ALA A 241 -4.06 -19.45 -20.64
CA ALA A 241 -3.75 -19.25 -22.05
C ALA A 241 -4.65 -18.16 -22.68
N LEU A 242 -4.03 -17.29 -23.47
CA LEU A 242 -4.72 -16.26 -24.25
C LEU A 242 -4.77 -16.66 -25.74
N SER A 243 -5.85 -16.30 -26.44
CA SER A 243 -5.93 -16.47 -27.88
C SER A 243 -4.79 -15.75 -28.62
N HIS A 244 -4.28 -16.35 -29.71
CA HIS A 244 -3.16 -15.84 -30.50
C HIS A 244 -3.36 -14.39 -30.99
N SER A 245 -4.59 -14.02 -31.34
CA SER A 245 -4.93 -12.66 -31.78
C SER A 245 -4.66 -11.59 -30.72
N SER A 246 -4.84 -11.94 -29.44
CA SER A 246 -4.66 -11.02 -28.32
C SER A 246 -3.18 -10.81 -28.01
N HIS A 247 -2.36 -11.86 -28.12
CA HIS A 247 -0.90 -11.75 -28.00
C HIS A 247 -0.31 -10.79 -29.05
N MET A 248 -0.81 -10.87 -30.29
CA MET A 248 -0.33 -10.03 -31.38
C MET A 248 -0.72 -8.54 -31.22
N ALA A 249 -1.74 -8.22 -30.40
CA ALA A 249 -2.07 -6.84 -30.04
C ALA A 249 -0.98 -6.20 -29.18
N SER A 250 -0.38 -6.95 -28.25
CA SER A 250 0.77 -6.49 -27.46
C SER A 250 1.94 -6.11 -28.35
N TYR A 251 2.29 -7.00 -29.29
CA TYR A 251 3.36 -6.75 -30.26
C TYR A 251 3.15 -5.44 -31.04
N ARG A 252 1.93 -5.15 -31.48
CA ARG A 252 1.64 -3.92 -32.25
C ARG A 252 1.65 -2.65 -31.42
N ILE A 253 1.31 -2.73 -30.14
CA ILE A 253 1.36 -1.57 -29.24
C ILE A 253 2.82 -1.17 -28.97
N LEU A 254 3.69 -2.18 -28.78
CA LEU A 254 5.07 -2.00 -28.34
C LEU A 254 6.08 -1.85 -29.49
N THR A 255 5.80 -2.40 -30.68
CA THR A 255 6.75 -2.41 -31.80
C THR A 255 6.53 -1.20 -32.71
N PRO A 256 7.60 -0.50 -33.15
CA PRO A 256 7.47 0.56 -34.15
C PRO A 256 6.96 0.03 -35.50
N PRO A 257 6.35 0.89 -36.33
CA PRO A 257 6.02 0.56 -37.71
C PRO A 257 7.27 0.15 -38.51
N GLU A 258 7.09 -0.79 -39.44
CA GLU A 258 8.13 -1.19 -40.40
C GLU A 258 8.57 0.01 -41.24
N ASN A 259 9.88 0.12 -41.52
CA ASN A 259 10.53 1.21 -42.28
C ASN A 259 10.60 2.59 -41.59
N THR A 260 10.79 2.63 -40.27
CA THR A 260 10.96 3.88 -39.51
C THR A 260 12.42 4.32 -39.37
N ASP A 261 12.67 5.62 -39.48
CA ASP A 261 13.99 6.23 -39.28
C ASP A 261 14.56 5.93 -37.87
N THR A 262 15.89 5.92 -37.73
CA THR A 262 16.58 5.58 -36.46
C THR A 262 16.09 6.41 -35.26
N GLU A 263 15.78 7.69 -35.47
CA GLU A 263 15.25 8.57 -34.42
C GLU A 263 13.82 8.19 -34.00
N LYS A 264 12.96 7.87 -34.96
CA LYS A 264 11.58 7.41 -34.68
C LYS A 264 11.59 6.08 -33.95
N SER A 265 12.48 5.17 -34.34
CA SER A 265 12.66 3.89 -33.65
C SER A 265 13.09 4.08 -32.19
N LYS A 266 14.03 4.99 -31.91
CA LYS A 266 14.44 5.33 -30.54
C LYS A 266 13.29 5.92 -29.70
N ASN A 267 12.48 6.79 -30.29
CA ASN A 267 11.30 7.37 -29.63
C ASN A 267 10.24 6.29 -29.35
N ALA A 268 10.02 5.37 -30.28
CA ALA A 268 9.11 4.23 -30.10
C ALA A 268 9.58 3.28 -28.99
N ALA A 269 10.87 2.96 -28.94
CA ALA A 269 11.44 2.16 -27.86
C ALA A 269 11.26 2.86 -26.49
N THR A 270 11.52 4.17 -26.42
CA THR A 270 11.30 4.97 -25.20
C THR A 270 9.84 4.94 -24.77
N TYR A 271 8.93 5.02 -25.73
CA TYR A 271 7.49 4.91 -25.48
C TYR A 271 7.09 3.50 -24.99
N ALA A 272 7.62 2.44 -25.61
CA ALA A 272 7.37 1.06 -25.20
C ALA A 272 7.83 0.79 -23.77
N PHE A 273 9.04 1.24 -23.39
CA PHE A 273 9.51 1.14 -22.00
C PHE A 273 8.58 1.86 -21.02
N LYS A 274 8.07 3.03 -21.40
CA LYS A 274 7.11 3.77 -20.58
C LYS A 274 5.79 3.03 -20.40
N VAL A 275 5.29 2.36 -21.44
CA VAL A 275 4.07 1.53 -21.34
C VAL A 275 4.32 0.33 -20.43
N ILE A 276 5.43 -0.40 -20.63
CA ILE A 276 5.81 -1.58 -19.83
C ILE A 276 6.04 -1.21 -18.36
N GLU A 277 6.67 -0.08 -18.07
CA GLU A 277 6.89 0.39 -16.70
C GLU A 277 5.56 0.60 -15.96
N VAL A 278 4.57 1.21 -16.62
CA VAL A 278 3.24 1.42 -16.05
C VAL A 278 2.49 0.10 -15.90
N GLU A 279 2.57 -0.79 -16.89
CA GLU A 279 1.99 -2.13 -16.85
C GLU A 279 2.50 -2.93 -15.65
N LEU A 280 3.82 -3.03 -15.50
CA LEU A 280 4.47 -3.66 -14.36
C LEU A 280 4.15 -2.93 -13.06
N GLY A 281 4.02 -1.60 -13.11
CA GLY A 281 3.58 -0.78 -11.98
C GLY A 281 2.17 -1.13 -11.50
N PHE A 282 1.23 -1.42 -12.41
CA PHE A 282 -0.11 -1.90 -12.07
C PHE A 282 -0.06 -3.30 -11.45
N MET A 283 0.75 -4.21 -12.01
CA MET A 283 0.92 -5.55 -11.44
C MET A 283 1.57 -5.51 -10.05
N TYR A 284 2.61 -4.69 -9.88
CA TYR A 284 3.25 -4.48 -8.59
C TYR A 284 2.22 -4.01 -7.56
N ASP A 285 1.37 -3.05 -7.93
CA ASP A 285 0.36 -2.56 -7.01
C ASP A 285 -0.60 -3.69 -6.61
N VAL A 286 -1.04 -4.54 -7.56
CA VAL A 286 -1.91 -5.72 -7.31
C VAL A 286 -1.31 -6.71 -6.34
N LEU A 287 -0.03 -7.02 -6.50
CA LEU A 287 0.62 -8.08 -5.73
C LEU A 287 1.15 -7.63 -4.37
N PHE A 288 1.53 -6.34 -4.23
CA PHE A 288 2.33 -5.88 -3.08
C PHE A 288 1.76 -4.67 -2.33
N THR A 289 0.65 -4.06 -2.77
CA THR A 289 0.16 -2.80 -2.16
C THR A 289 -1.35 -2.78 -1.95
N LYS A 290 -1.83 -1.83 -1.12
CA LYS A 290 -3.25 -1.46 -1.06
C LYS A 290 -3.59 -0.31 -2.02
N LEU A 291 -2.73 0.04 -2.97
CA LEU A 291 -2.99 1.12 -3.92
C LEU A 291 -3.76 0.64 -5.17
N THR A 292 -4.18 -0.62 -5.20
CA THR A 292 -4.87 -1.32 -6.29
C THR A 292 -6.24 -0.78 -6.65
N SER A 293 -6.43 -0.08 -7.77
CA SER A 293 -7.74 0.41 -8.25
C SER A 293 -8.53 1.31 -7.27
N VAL A 294 -8.87 2.52 -7.67
CA VAL A 294 -9.69 3.43 -6.84
C VAL A 294 -11.16 2.94 -6.84
N CYS A 295 -11.45 1.87 -6.10
CA CYS A 295 -12.81 1.40 -5.88
C CYS A 295 -13.55 2.31 -4.90
N SER A 296 -14.82 2.60 -5.17
CA SER A 296 -15.65 3.49 -4.33
C SER A 296 -15.69 3.05 -2.87
N LYS A 297 -15.79 1.74 -2.62
CA LYS A 297 -15.82 1.16 -1.25
C LYS A 297 -14.54 1.45 -0.48
N ARG A 298 -13.37 1.37 -1.13
CA ARG A 298 -12.07 1.60 -0.48
C ARG A 298 -11.83 3.08 -0.20
N THR A 299 -12.23 3.97 -1.11
CA THR A 299 -12.19 5.42 -0.85
C THR A 299 -13.08 5.79 0.34
N ILE A 300 -14.28 5.21 0.46
CA ILE A 300 -15.15 5.42 1.62
C ILE A 300 -14.47 4.96 2.91
N LEU A 301 -13.86 3.76 2.91
CA LEU A 301 -13.16 3.22 4.07
C LEU A 301 -12.00 4.14 4.54
N ARG A 302 -11.22 4.65 3.58
CA ARG A 302 -10.14 5.61 3.86
C ARG A 302 -10.67 6.92 4.45
N SER A 303 -11.75 7.46 3.89
CA SER A 303 -12.38 8.68 4.43
C SER A 303 -12.86 8.47 5.86
N ILE A 304 -13.45 7.32 6.17
CA ILE A 304 -13.89 6.98 7.54
C ILE A 304 -12.69 6.89 8.49
N SER A 305 -11.60 6.24 8.08
CA SER A 305 -10.38 6.12 8.89
C SER A 305 -9.72 7.48 9.17
N PHE A 306 -9.63 8.33 8.14
CA PHE A 306 -9.10 9.69 8.27
C PHE A 306 -9.96 10.55 9.20
N LEU A 307 -11.29 10.54 9.00
CA LEU A 307 -12.22 11.30 9.85
C LEU A 307 -12.20 10.79 11.29
N SER A 308 -12.10 9.48 11.50
CA SER A 308 -11.93 8.87 12.83
C SER A 308 -10.65 9.36 13.53
N SER A 309 -9.52 9.35 12.83
CA SER A 309 -8.23 9.81 13.38
C SER A 309 -8.22 11.33 13.66
N ALA A 310 -8.76 12.13 12.75
CA ALA A 310 -8.85 13.58 12.91
C ALA A 310 -9.80 13.97 14.04
N SER A 311 -10.99 13.34 14.11
CA SER A 311 -11.94 13.59 15.20
C SER A 311 -11.37 13.15 16.55
N ALA A 312 -10.63 12.05 16.60
CA ALA A 312 -9.94 11.62 17.81
C ALA A 312 -8.90 12.64 18.29
N LEU A 313 -8.10 13.21 17.39
CA LEU A 313 -7.13 14.27 17.72
C LEU A 313 -7.83 15.51 18.30
N VAL A 314 -8.93 15.94 17.68
CA VAL A 314 -9.73 17.09 18.15
C VAL A 314 -10.37 16.80 19.50
N ALA A 315 -11.02 15.65 19.65
CA ALA A 315 -11.69 15.25 20.88
C ALA A 315 -10.70 15.10 22.04
N PHE A 316 -9.52 14.53 21.79
CA PHE A 316 -8.46 14.43 22.80
C PHE A 316 -7.98 15.83 23.22
N SER A 317 -7.79 16.74 22.27
CA SER A 317 -7.39 18.12 22.54
C SER A 317 -8.41 18.86 23.43
N LEU A 318 -9.70 18.75 23.09
CA LEU A 318 -10.79 19.35 23.89
C LEU A 318 -10.86 18.76 25.30
N MET A 319 -10.62 17.45 25.43
CA MET A 319 -10.66 16.75 26.71
C MET A 319 -9.48 17.14 27.62
N ILE A 320 -8.28 17.35 27.07
CA ILE A 320 -7.13 17.87 27.81
C ILE A 320 -7.35 19.32 28.26
N MET A 321 -7.96 20.17 27.41
CA MET A 321 -8.33 21.54 27.79
C MET A 321 -9.29 21.57 28.99
N ASN A 322 -10.17 20.57 29.10
CA ASN A 322 -11.09 20.40 30.24
C ASN A 322 -10.44 19.75 31.48
N LYS A 323 -9.10 19.79 31.61
CA LYS A 323 -8.30 19.37 32.77
C LYS A 323 -8.45 17.89 33.17
N CYS A 324 -8.13 16.99 32.24
CA CYS A 324 -8.02 15.56 32.56
C CYS A 324 -6.72 15.19 33.29
N SER A 325 -6.80 14.18 34.15
CA SER A 325 -5.72 13.71 35.02
C SER A 325 -4.77 12.71 34.33
N TYR A 326 -4.13 13.11 33.24
CA TYR A 326 -3.04 12.34 32.61
C TYR A 326 -1.68 12.97 32.90
N THR A 327 -0.64 12.15 32.92
CA THR A 327 0.74 12.68 33.03
C THR A 327 1.10 13.43 31.76
N GLU A 328 1.96 14.46 31.88
CA GLU A 328 2.42 15.24 30.73
C GLU A 328 3.05 14.35 29.65
N THR A 329 3.76 13.30 30.06
CA THR A 329 4.38 12.33 29.15
C THR A 329 3.35 11.54 28.34
N GLU A 330 2.26 11.07 28.96
CA GLU A 330 1.16 10.38 28.26
C GLU A 330 0.42 11.32 27.30
N VAL A 331 0.28 12.59 27.66
CA VAL A 331 -0.32 13.62 26.78
C VAL A 331 0.54 13.87 25.56
N ILE A 332 1.86 14.07 25.73
CA ILE A 332 2.80 14.28 24.63
C ILE A 332 2.80 13.08 23.67
N ILE A 333 2.91 11.87 24.20
CA ILE A 333 2.92 10.64 23.39
C ILE A 333 1.60 10.50 22.63
N SER A 334 0.48 10.80 23.27
CA SER A 334 -0.85 10.76 22.65
C SER A 334 -0.98 11.73 21.47
N TYR A 335 -0.46 12.96 21.60
CA TYR A 335 -0.42 13.90 20.48
C TYR A 335 0.46 13.42 19.34
N ILE A 336 1.63 12.84 19.64
CA ILE A 336 2.52 12.26 18.62
C ILE A 336 1.81 11.13 17.87
N LEU A 337 1.07 10.26 18.57
CA LEU A 337 0.37 9.13 17.96
C LEU A 337 -0.82 9.56 17.11
N LEU A 338 -1.69 10.42 17.63
CA LEU A 338 -2.88 10.89 16.91
C LEU A 338 -2.47 11.80 15.75
N GLY A 339 -1.57 12.74 15.98
CA GLY A 339 -1.04 13.64 14.96
C GLY A 339 -0.27 12.87 13.88
N GLY A 340 0.63 11.96 14.28
CA GLY A 340 1.35 11.09 13.37
C GLY A 340 0.42 10.22 12.53
N GLY A 341 -0.61 9.62 13.14
CA GLY A 341 -1.65 8.87 12.43
C GLY A 341 -2.33 9.71 11.35
N VAL A 342 -2.77 10.93 11.67
CA VAL A 342 -3.38 11.86 10.70
C VAL A 342 -2.41 12.20 9.56
N VAL A 343 -1.14 12.47 9.87
CA VAL A 343 -0.11 12.75 8.85
C VAL A 343 0.08 11.55 7.91
N LEU A 344 0.12 10.32 8.45
CA LEU A 344 0.25 9.10 7.65
C LEU A 344 -0.95 8.89 6.73
N GLU A 345 -2.17 9.17 7.20
CA GLU A 345 -3.38 9.10 6.36
C GLU A 345 -3.34 10.14 5.22
N ILE A 346 -2.96 11.38 5.52
CA ILE A 346 -2.81 12.45 4.51
C ILE A 346 -1.78 12.03 3.46
N TYR A 347 -0.63 11.50 3.90
CA TYR A 347 0.40 11.02 3.00
C TYR A 347 -0.11 9.88 2.11
N GLY A 348 -0.86 8.92 2.67
CA GLY A 348 -1.50 7.85 1.90
C GLY A 348 -2.47 8.37 0.83
N VAL A 349 -3.28 9.39 1.15
CA VAL A 349 -4.17 10.04 0.18
C VAL A 349 -3.39 10.74 -0.92
N ILE A 350 -2.31 11.47 -0.59
CA ILE A 350 -1.44 12.11 -1.57
C ILE A 350 -0.85 11.05 -2.52
N MET A 351 -0.34 9.94 -2.00
CA MET A 351 0.22 8.86 -2.81
C MET A 351 -0.83 8.22 -3.72
N LEU A 352 -2.06 8.05 -3.25
CA LEU A 352 -3.16 7.56 -4.07
C LEU A 352 -3.50 8.53 -5.21
N LEU A 353 -3.57 9.83 -4.94
CA LEU A 353 -3.88 10.86 -5.94
C LEU A 353 -2.79 10.99 -7.01
N LEU A 354 -1.52 10.78 -6.64
CA LEU A 354 -0.37 10.82 -7.55
C LEU A 354 -0.06 9.47 -8.24
N SER A 355 -0.88 8.45 -8.02
CA SER A 355 -0.70 7.12 -8.60
C SER A 355 -1.13 7.03 -10.07
N ASP A 356 -0.55 6.08 -10.79
CA ASP A 356 -0.93 5.80 -12.18
C ASP A 356 -2.42 5.39 -12.29
N TRP A 357 -2.95 4.72 -11.26
CA TRP A 357 -4.38 4.39 -11.16
C TRP A 357 -5.28 5.63 -11.09
N ALA A 358 -4.89 6.66 -10.34
CA ALA A 358 -5.64 7.90 -10.27
C ALA A 358 -5.58 8.68 -11.59
N MET A 359 -4.42 8.73 -12.23
CA MET A 359 -4.25 9.34 -13.55
C MET A 359 -5.07 8.63 -14.63
N LEU A 360 -5.10 7.29 -14.61
CA LEU A 360 -5.92 6.47 -15.48
C LEU A 360 -7.42 6.76 -15.29
N ARG A 361 -7.86 6.89 -14.03
CA ARG A 361 -9.26 7.24 -13.71
C ARG A 361 -9.61 8.67 -14.12
N LEU A 362 -8.72 9.64 -13.96
CA LEU A 362 -8.96 11.03 -14.37
C LEU A 362 -9.11 11.14 -15.88
N SER A 363 -8.23 10.47 -16.64
CA SER A 363 -8.28 10.49 -18.10
C SER A 363 -9.52 9.77 -18.67
N SER A 364 -10.07 8.78 -17.97
CA SER A 364 -11.29 8.08 -18.41
C SER A 364 -12.59 8.88 -18.23
N LEU A 365 -12.59 9.94 -17.40
CA LEU A 365 -13.79 10.77 -17.16
C LEU A 365 -14.18 11.65 -18.37
N LYS A 366 -13.24 11.93 -19.29
CA LYS A 366 -13.46 12.76 -20.49
C LYS A 366 -14.08 14.14 -20.17
N LYS A 367 -13.73 14.73 -19.02
CA LYS A 367 -14.20 16.07 -18.59
C LYS A 367 -13.05 17.08 -18.60
N PRO A 368 -13.27 18.35 -18.99
CA PRO A 368 -12.21 19.36 -19.07
C PRO A 368 -11.46 19.58 -17.74
N TRP A 369 -12.17 19.62 -16.61
CA TRP A 369 -11.55 19.78 -15.30
C TRP A 369 -10.65 18.58 -14.92
N ALA A 370 -11.07 17.36 -15.27
CA ALA A 370 -10.31 16.15 -14.98
C ALA A 370 -9.03 16.11 -15.82
N ASN A 371 -9.11 16.58 -17.07
CA ASN A 371 -7.98 16.74 -17.97
C ASN A 371 -6.96 17.77 -17.43
N ALA A 372 -7.44 18.88 -16.85
CA ALA A 372 -6.57 19.88 -16.21
C ALA A 372 -5.83 19.31 -14.99
N VAL A 373 -6.54 18.57 -14.12
CA VAL A 373 -5.93 17.88 -12.96
C VAL A 373 -4.92 16.84 -13.42
N PHE A 374 -5.25 16.05 -14.45
CA PHE A 374 -4.32 15.09 -15.05
C PHE A 374 -3.03 15.76 -15.50
N LYS A 375 -3.12 16.87 -16.25
CA LYS A 375 -1.92 17.59 -16.74
C LYS A 375 -1.07 18.15 -15.61
N ALA A 376 -1.70 18.64 -14.54
CA ALA A 376 -0.98 19.12 -13.35
C ALA A 376 -0.17 17.99 -12.69
N ILE A 377 -0.79 16.82 -12.49
CA ILE A 377 -0.12 15.64 -11.90
C ILE A 377 0.96 15.10 -12.85
N TYR A 378 0.65 14.98 -14.13
CA TYR A 378 1.57 14.47 -15.15
C TYR A 378 2.86 15.31 -15.21
N SER A 379 2.74 16.64 -15.18
CA SER A 379 3.89 17.54 -15.20
C SER A 379 4.85 17.30 -14.03
N ASP A 380 4.34 17.02 -12.83
CA ASP A 380 5.18 16.76 -11.65
C ASP A 380 5.78 15.35 -11.69
N ASN A 381 4.99 14.36 -12.13
CA ASN A 381 5.42 12.97 -12.26
C ASN A 381 6.50 12.75 -13.33
N THR A 382 6.71 13.67 -14.29
CA THR A 382 7.83 13.57 -15.28
C THR A 382 9.23 13.48 -14.64
N LYS A 383 9.37 13.83 -13.35
CA LYS A 383 10.62 13.69 -12.57
C LYS A 383 10.83 12.31 -11.93
N ARG A 384 9.80 11.45 -11.85
CA ARG A 384 9.90 10.05 -11.37
C ARG A 384 10.74 9.18 -12.32
N TRP A 385 10.80 9.57 -13.59
CA TRP A 385 11.41 8.84 -14.70
C TRP A 385 12.93 9.02 -14.74
N LYS A 386 13.66 8.21 -13.99
CA LYS A 386 15.06 7.94 -14.30
C LYS A 386 15.06 6.73 -15.22
N ARG A 387 15.45 6.93 -16.48
CA ARG A 387 15.43 6.02 -17.64
C ARG A 387 16.22 4.71 -17.46
N TYR A 388 16.09 4.05 -16.32
CA TYR A 388 16.85 2.88 -15.93
C TYR A 388 15.87 1.88 -15.32
N MET A 389 15.51 0.86 -16.08
CA MET A 389 14.97 -0.38 -15.51
C MET A 389 16.16 -1.16 -14.95
N ALA A 390 16.27 -1.17 -13.62
CA ALA A 390 17.31 -1.94 -12.96
C ALA A 390 16.88 -3.40 -12.78
N GLN A 391 16.83 -4.12 -13.90
CA GLN A 391 17.07 -5.56 -14.05
C GLN A 391 16.68 -5.92 -15.49
N HIS A 392 17.71 -6.18 -16.30
CA HIS A 392 17.69 -6.41 -17.76
C HIS A 392 17.86 -5.15 -18.61
N ASP A 393 19.12 -4.69 -18.69
CA ASP A 393 19.59 -4.05 -19.91
C ASP A 393 19.57 -5.10 -21.03
N LEU A 394 18.45 -5.18 -21.76
CA LEU A 394 18.35 -5.97 -23.00
C LEU A 394 19.30 -5.42 -24.09
N ALA A 395 19.88 -4.24 -23.87
CA ALA A 395 20.87 -3.63 -24.75
C ALA A 395 22.29 -4.22 -24.62
N ASP A 396 22.58 -4.96 -23.54
CA ASP A 396 23.87 -5.68 -23.39
C ASP A 396 23.86 -7.06 -24.06
N ALA A 397 22.76 -7.46 -24.71
CA ALA A 397 22.70 -8.61 -25.60
C ALA A 397 23.35 -8.31 -26.96
N LYS A 398 24.60 -7.83 -26.93
CA LYS A 398 25.50 -7.87 -28.09
C LYS A 398 26.01 -9.30 -28.23
N ILE A 399 25.53 -9.94 -29.30
CA ILE A 399 26.20 -10.97 -30.12
C ILE A 399 27.51 -11.48 -29.51
N ASN A 400 27.43 -12.55 -28.74
CA ASN A 400 28.52 -13.52 -28.69
C ASN A 400 27.91 -14.91 -28.53
N GLU A 401 28.35 -15.80 -29.40
CA GLU A 401 27.91 -17.18 -29.53
C GLU A 401 28.10 -17.95 -28.21
N GLY A 402 27.13 -18.80 -27.87
CA GLY A 402 27.35 -19.95 -26.97
C GLY A 402 26.60 -19.91 -25.63
N LEU A 403 25.58 -20.77 -25.57
CA LEU A 403 24.92 -21.34 -24.38
C LEU A 403 24.25 -20.40 -23.36
N TRP A 404 22.92 -20.48 -23.33
CA TRP A 404 22.05 -19.90 -22.32
C TRP A 404 22.04 -20.75 -21.04
N THR A 405 22.35 -20.14 -19.89
CA THR A 405 21.92 -20.62 -18.57
C THR A 405 21.22 -19.49 -17.84
N MET A 406 19.90 -19.62 -17.68
CA MET A 406 19.08 -18.72 -16.85
C MET A 406 19.42 -18.97 -15.38
N VAL A 407 20.05 -18.00 -14.73
CA VAL A 407 20.15 -17.96 -13.27
C VAL A 407 19.18 -16.88 -12.80
N ILE A 408 18.01 -17.32 -12.31
CA ILE A 408 17.09 -16.48 -11.55
C ILE A 408 17.73 -16.29 -10.18
N LYS A 409 17.98 -15.05 -9.78
CA LYS A 409 18.51 -14.69 -8.45
C LYS A 409 17.59 -13.69 -7.77
#